data_AF-A0A1F2VA54-F1
#
_entry.id   AF-A0A1F2VA54-F1
#
_cell.length_a   1.000
_cell.length_b   1.000
_cell.length_c   1.000
_cell.angle_alpha   90.00
_cell.angle_beta   90.00
_cell.angle_gamma   90.00
#
_symmetry.space_group_name_H-M   'P 1'
#
loop_
_entity.id
_entity.type
_entity.pdbx_description
1 polymer ?
#
loop_
_entity_poly.entity_id
_entity_poly.type
_entity_poly.pdbx_seq_one_letter_code
_entity_poly.pdbx_strand_id
1 'polypeptide(L)'
;MAHFVHGTLISPLIYAFVLYRFLPGAPRLKGVLWGLILWLLAQVMVMPMMGGGFFSSNRGGMMAAAGSLMGHLIYGVALGGIAGHAAGAQG
;
A
#
# COMPACT_ATOMS: atom_id res chain seq x y z
N MET A 1 10.95 3.21 -13.94
CA MET A 1 10.67 1.78 -14.21
C MET A 1 10.67 0.92 -12.95
N ALA A 2 11.73 0.92 -12.12
CA ALA A 2 11.77 0.12 -10.89
C ALA A 2 10.61 0.40 -9.91
N HIS A 3 10.21 1.66 -9.74
CA HIS A 3 9.05 2.04 -8.89
C HIS A 3 7.71 1.51 -9.41
N PHE A 4 7.57 1.39 -10.73
CA PHE A 4 6.34 0.91 -11.37
C PHE A 4 6.18 -0.60 -11.13
N VAL A 5 7.22 -1.39 -11.40
CA VAL A 5 7.24 -2.84 -11.16
C VAL A 5 7.01 -3.17 -9.68
N HIS A 6 7.61 -2.41 -8.78
CA HIS A 6 7.44 -2.63 -7.34
C HIS A 6 5.99 -2.41 -6.88
N GLY A 7 5.33 -1.36 -7.41
CA GLY A 7 3.95 -1.02 -7.05
C GLY A 7 2.85 -1.79 -7.80
N THR A 8 3.14 -2.35 -8.97
CA THR A 8 2.12 -3.06 -9.79
C THR A 8 2.27 -4.57 -9.82
N LEU A 9 3.44 -5.12 -9.50
CA LEU A 9 3.67 -6.57 -9.51
C LEU A 9 4.04 -7.08 -8.12
N ILE A 10 5.08 -6.53 -7.50
CA ILE A 10 5.61 -7.09 -6.25
C ILE A 10 4.66 -6.85 -5.07
N SER A 11 4.17 -5.63 -4.89
CA SER A 11 3.24 -5.32 -3.80
C SER A 11 1.91 -6.10 -3.88
N PRO A 12 1.20 -6.18 -5.02
CA PRO A 12 -0.05 -6.94 -5.05
C PRO A 12 0.16 -8.45 -4.92
N LEU A 13 1.30 -8.99 -5.37
CA LEU A 13 1.62 -10.41 -5.15
C LEU A 13 1.86 -10.71 -3.67
N ILE A 14 2.59 -9.86 -2.94
CA ILE A 14 2.77 -10.01 -1.48
C ILE A 14 1.42 -9.92 -0.76
N TYR A 15 0.58 -8.97 -1.16
CA TYR A 15 -0.77 -8.83 -0.61
C TYR A 15 -1.62 -10.08 -0.84
N ALA A 16 -1.73 -10.55 -2.09
CA ALA A 16 -2.61 -11.65 -2.45
C ALA A 16 -2.15 -13.00 -1.87
N PHE A 17 -0.84 -13.30 -1.93
CA PHE A 17 -0.32 -14.63 -1.56
C PHE A 17 0.07 -14.75 -0.10
N VAL A 18 0.50 -13.66 0.54
CA VAL A 18 0.97 -13.72 1.93
C VAL A 18 -0.09 -13.13 2.84
N LEU A 19 -0.41 -11.86 2.67
CA LEU A 19 -1.13 -11.09 3.70
C LEU A 19 -2.65 -11.24 3.66
N TYR A 20 -3.26 -11.58 2.52
CA TYR A 20 -4.71 -11.68 2.39
C TYR A 20 -5.32 -12.71 3.36
N ARG A 21 -4.61 -13.82 3.67
CA ARG A 21 -5.10 -14.82 4.63
C ARG A 21 -4.96 -14.38 6.09
N PHE A 22 -3.99 -13.52 6.40
CA PHE A 22 -3.70 -13.09 7.78
C PHE A 22 -4.36 -11.77 8.16
N LEU A 23 -4.71 -10.94 7.17
CA LEU A 23 -5.40 -9.68 7.39
C LEU A 23 -6.87 -9.94 7.79
N PRO A 24 -7.33 -9.46 8.95
CA PRO A 24 -8.70 -9.64 9.39
C PRO A 24 -9.69 -8.76 8.61
N GLY A 25 -10.95 -9.20 8.56
CA GLY A 25 -12.08 -8.42 8.07
C GLY A 25 -12.39 -8.54 6.57
N ALA A 26 -13.28 -7.67 6.09
CA ALA A 26 -13.78 -7.69 4.72
C ALA A 26 -12.68 -7.33 3.70
N PRO A 27 -12.77 -7.79 2.44
CA PRO A 27 -11.72 -7.57 1.43
C PRO A 27 -11.28 -6.12 1.25
N ARG A 28 -12.23 -5.18 1.35
CA ARG A 28 -11.95 -3.73 1.32
C ARG A 28 -11.10 -3.27 2.51
N LEU A 29 -11.38 -3.76 3.73
CA LEU A 29 -10.60 -3.43 4.93
C LEU A 29 -9.18 -4.00 4.84
N LYS A 30 -9.04 -5.23 4.33
CA LYS A 30 -7.72 -5.83 4.08
C LYS A 30 -6.90 -4.96 3.10
N GLY A 31 -7.56 -4.43 2.07
CA GLY A 31 -6.96 -3.51 1.11
C GLY A 31 -6.50 -2.19 1.74
N VAL A 32 -7.33 -1.59 2.60
CA VAL A 32 -6.97 -0.38 3.38
C VAL A 32 -5.74 -0.64 4.23
N LEU A 33 -5.72 -1.74 4.99
CA LEU A 33 -4.60 -2.12 5.85
C LEU A 33 -3.32 -2.32 5.03
N TRP A 34 -3.43 -2.91 3.84
CA TRP A 34 -2.31 -3.05 2.93
C TRP A 34 -1.77 -1.72 2.42
N GLY A 35 -2.65 -0.81 2.00
CA GLY A 35 -2.25 0.55 1.63
C GLY A 35 -1.51 1.26 2.76
N LEU A 36 -1.97 1.08 4.00
CA LEU A 36 -1.36 1.67 5.19
C LEU A 36 0.04 1.10 5.48
N ILE A 37 0.23 -0.21 5.32
CA ILE A 37 1.55 -0.87 5.44
C ILE A 37 2.52 -0.35 4.38
N LEU A 38 2.09 -0.29 3.11
CA LEU A 38 2.91 0.23 2.02
C LEU A 38 3.30 1.69 2.25
N TRP A 39 2.36 2.51 2.69
CA TRP A 39 2.63 3.91 3.01
C TRP A 39 3.66 4.05 4.12
N LEU A 40 3.53 3.27 5.21
CA LEU A 40 4.50 3.28 6.30
C LEU A 40 5.89 2.90 5.80
N LEU A 41 6.02 1.80 5.04
CA LEU A 41 7.30 1.38 4.44
C LEU A 41 7.88 2.48 3.54
N ALA A 42 7.05 3.15 2.74
CA ALA A 42 7.48 4.24 1.90
C ALA A 42 8.01 5.42 2.72
N GLN A 43 7.33 5.83 3.79
CA GLN A 43 7.71 6.99 4.59
C GLN A 43 8.87 6.76 5.57
N VAL A 44 9.08 5.51 6.03
CA VAL A 44 10.14 5.19 7.02
C VAL A 44 11.37 4.50 6.43
N MET A 45 11.28 3.93 5.23
CA MET A 45 12.44 3.33 4.55
C MET A 45 12.76 4.04 3.24
N VAL A 46 11.81 4.10 2.30
CA VAL A 46 12.07 4.59 0.95
C VAL A 46 12.41 6.08 0.95
N MET A 47 11.61 6.91 1.63
CA MET A 47 11.84 8.35 1.70
C MET A 47 13.19 8.71 2.35
N PRO A 48 13.58 8.13 3.49
CA PRO A 48 14.93 8.30 4.03
C PRO A 48 16.05 7.88 3.07
N MET A 49 15.92 6.72 2.42
CA MET A 49 16.91 6.24 1.43
C MET A 49 17.06 7.18 0.23
N MET A 50 15.99 7.90 -0.13
CA MET A 50 15.98 8.91 -1.19
C MET A 50 16.30 10.33 -0.68
N GLY A 51 16.84 10.47 0.54
CA GLY A 51 17.20 11.76 1.15
C GLY A 51 16.02 12.63 1.59
N GLY A 52 14.78 12.14 1.49
CA GLY A 52 13.57 12.86 1.86
C GLY A 52 13.27 12.90 3.37
N GLY A 53 14.02 12.14 4.17
CA GLY A 53 13.83 12.03 5.63
C GLY A 53 12.60 11.21 6.03
N PHE A 54 12.43 10.98 7.33
CA PHE A 54 11.26 10.29 7.88
C PHE A 54 10.01 11.13 7.64
N PHE A 55 8.93 10.49 7.18
CA PHE A 55 7.67 11.18 6.87
C PHE A 55 7.87 12.41 5.96
N SER A 56 8.79 12.29 5.00
CA SER A 56 9.08 13.34 4.02
C SER A 56 9.55 14.68 4.65
N SER A 57 10.14 14.66 5.85
CA SER A 57 10.58 15.85 6.60
C SER A 57 11.39 16.86 5.77
N ASN A 58 12.17 16.39 4.79
CA ASN A 58 13.07 17.22 4.00
C ASN A 58 12.50 17.62 2.62
N ARG A 59 11.26 17.23 2.28
CA ARG A 59 10.63 17.57 0.97
C ARG A 59 9.28 18.26 1.05
N GLY A 60 8.69 18.38 2.24
CA GLY A 60 7.33 18.90 2.41
C GLY A 60 6.66 18.48 3.72
N GLY A 61 7.37 17.66 4.51
CA GLY A 61 6.97 17.27 5.86
C GLY A 61 5.66 16.50 5.91
N MET A 62 4.95 16.65 7.02
CA MET A 62 3.76 15.85 7.32
C MET A 62 2.64 16.03 6.29
N MET A 63 2.55 17.20 5.64
CA MET A 63 1.56 17.45 4.58
C MET A 63 1.83 16.59 3.34
N ALA A 64 3.10 16.48 2.93
CA ALA A 64 3.49 15.60 1.84
C ALA A 64 3.28 14.13 2.19
N ALA A 65 3.59 13.73 3.43
CA ALA A 65 3.34 12.39 3.93
C ALA A 65 1.84 12.06 3.92
N ALA A 66 0.98 12.96 4.40
CA ALA A 66 -0.47 12.79 4.39
C ALA A 66 -1.05 12.77 2.96
N GLY A 67 -0.55 13.62 2.06
CA GLY A 67 -0.94 13.59 0.65
C GLY A 67 -0.63 12.24 0.00
N SER A 68 0.55 11.67 0.29
CA SER A 68 0.92 10.34 -0.20
C SER A 68 0.11 9.21 0.46
N LEU A 69 -0.36 9.38 1.71
CA LEU A 69 -1.20 8.40 2.39
C LEU A 69 -2.51 8.20 1.63
N MET A 70 -3.13 9.29 1.19
CA MET A 70 -4.37 9.22 0.41
C MET A 70 -4.20 8.36 -0.86
N GLY A 71 -3.10 8.53 -1.58
CA GLY A 71 -2.79 7.71 -2.76
C GLY A 71 -2.68 6.22 -2.43
N HIS A 72 -2.02 5.87 -1.33
CA HIS A 72 -1.86 4.47 -0.90
C HIS A 72 -3.18 3.86 -0.41
N LEU A 73 -4.02 4.63 0.27
CA LEU A 73 -5.33 4.17 0.72
C LEU A 73 -6.25 3.91 -0.48
N ILE A 74 -6.28 4.82 -1.46
CA ILE A 74 -7.07 4.64 -2.69
C ILE A 74 -6.61 3.38 -3.44
N TYR A 75 -5.29 3.21 -3.61
CA TYR A 75 -4.71 2.01 -4.21
C TYR A 75 -5.10 0.73 -3.44
N GLY A 76 -4.97 0.76 -2.11
CA GLY A 76 -5.28 -0.37 -1.25
C GLY A 76 -6.75 -0.78 -1.33
N VAL A 77 -7.67 0.18 -1.25
CA VAL A 77 -9.12 -0.07 -1.39
C VAL A 77 -9.44 -0.69 -2.74
N ALA A 78 -8.87 -0.15 -3.84
CA ALA A 78 -9.08 -0.69 -5.18
C ALA A 78 -8.60 -2.14 -5.28
N LEU A 79 -7.39 -2.43 -4.79
CA LEU A 79 -6.83 -3.78 -4.78
C LEU A 79 -7.65 -4.75 -3.93
N GLY A 80 -8.08 -4.34 -2.73
CA GLY A 80 -8.93 -5.13 -1.85
C GLY A 80 -10.30 -5.43 -2.47
N GLY A 81 -10.88 -4.48 -3.21
CA GLY A 81 -12.11 -4.68 -3.97
C GLY A 81 -11.95 -5.72 -5.08
N ILE A 82 -10.90 -5.61 -5.89
CA ILE A 82 -10.60 -6.56 -6.98
C ILE A 82 -10.34 -7.97 -6.42
N ALA A 83 -9.51 -8.08 -5.39
CA ALA A 83 -9.21 -9.36 -4.74
C ALA A 83 -10.44 -10.00 -4.09
N GLY A 84 -11.31 -9.20 -3.48
CA GLY A 84 -12.57 -9.69 -2.92
C GLY A 84 -13.53 -10.24 -3.97
N HIS A 85 -13.63 -9.58 -5.13
CA HIS A 85 -14.45 -10.04 -6.25
C HIS A 85 -13.91 -11.35 -6.84
N ALA A 86 -12.58 -11.44 -7.02
CA ALA A 86 -11.92 -12.65 -7.50
C ALA A 86 -12.04 -13.83 -6.51
N ALA A 87 -12.02 -13.58 -5.20
CA ALA A 87 -12.22 -14.61 -4.18
C ALA A 87 -13.68 -15.09 -4.11
N GLY A 88 -14.65 -14.21 -4.32
CA GLY A 88 -16.08 -14.56 -4.33
C GLY A 88 -16.53 -15.34 -5.58
N ALA A 89 -15.84 -15.18 -6.71
CA ALA A 89 -16.13 -15.92 -7.95
C ALA A 89 -15.61 -17.38 -7.97
N GLN A 90 -14.89 -17.81 -6.91
CA GLN A 90 -14.27 -19.13 -6.80
C GLN A 90 -14.94 -20.04 -5.75
N GLY A 91 -16.02 -19.58 -5.09
CA GLY A 91 -16.80 -20.34 -4.11
C GLY A 91 -18.20 -20.65 -4.62
#